data_AF-A0A7W0ZUI7-F1
#
_entry.id   AF-A0A7W0ZUI7-F1
#
_cell.length_a   1.000
_cell.length_b   1.000
_cell.length_c   1.000
_cell.angle_alpha   90.00
_cell.angle_beta   90.00
_cell.angle_gamma   90.00
#
_symmetry.space_group_name_H-M   'P 1'
#
loop_
_entity.id
_entity.type
_entity.pdbx_description
1 polymer ?
#
loop_
_entity_poly.entity_id
_entity_poly.type
_entity_poly.pdbx_seq_one_letter_code
_entity_poly.pdbx_strand_id
1 'polypeptide(L)'
;VLTEPGAGSDVGAGTTKATHVAGDEYLIEGVKRFITNGDFDHPKNIVHMVLARPEGAGPGTKGLSLFIVPKFWVEADGTIGARNGAVVTKVEHKMGIKGSATCELTLGDGAPCRGLLLGEVHQGIAQMFHVIEYARMAVGTKSMATLSTAFLNALEYTKVRKQGADLTKAADKAAPRIEIIKHPDVRRMLMLQKSFAEGLRAMVMWTAHVQDQVALKGGHGHDDARALDALNDFMLPLIKGYGSEKVYDLLAVSLQCFGGSGYCEDYPIEQYIRDQKIDSLYEGTTHIQALDLFFRKIGRDRGATLQALLGQVAKSAEELPADLGVEKAALQAALGDVQGIVGAMLGKLGQSVYHVGLQGNRILFALAELVIGWRLAVSAQVAFGKVGAAQGDDKAFYRGKLAAARFYAKNVLPGIALTRKLVEASDLDLMEMNDESF
;
A
#
# COMPACT_ATOMS: atom_id res chain seq x y z
N VAL A 1 -6.94 10.67 -14.08
CA VAL A 1 -6.69 12.11 -13.93
C VAL A 1 -7.75 12.68 -13.01
N LEU A 2 -7.37 13.00 -11.76
CA LEU A 2 -8.31 13.36 -10.70
C LEU A 2 -7.97 14.72 -10.09
N THR A 3 -6.75 14.82 -9.58
CA THR A 3 -6.28 15.86 -8.66
C THR A 3 -6.20 17.24 -9.30
N GLU A 4 -6.56 18.24 -8.51
CA GLU A 4 -6.43 19.67 -8.79
C GLU A 4 -5.69 20.35 -7.64
N PRO A 5 -5.14 21.57 -7.80
CA PRO A 5 -4.49 22.29 -6.70
C PRO A 5 -5.36 22.42 -5.44
N GLY A 6 -6.68 22.60 -5.59
CA GLY A 6 -7.64 22.67 -4.48
C GLY A 6 -8.33 21.34 -4.14
N ALA A 7 -8.05 20.25 -4.86
CA ALA A 7 -8.75 18.97 -4.72
C ALA A 7 -7.78 17.79 -4.80
N GLY A 8 -7.21 17.41 -3.65
CA GLY A 8 -6.35 16.23 -3.48
C GLY A 8 -7.11 15.06 -2.83
N SER A 9 -7.01 14.95 -1.50
CA SER A 9 -7.78 13.97 -0.71
C SER A 9 -9.29 14.19 -0.84
N ASP A 10 -9.73 15.45 -0.87
CA ASP A 10 -11.12 15.81 -1.19
C ASP A 10 -11.30 15.92 -2.71
N VAL A 11 -11.42 14.77 -3.37
CA VAL A 11 -11.69 14.69 -4.81
C VAL A 11 -12.99 15.39 -5.18
N GLY A 12 -13.96 15.45 -4.26
CA GLY A 12 -15.28 16.02 -4.48
C GLY A 12 -15.28 17.54 -4.68
N ALA A 13 -14.23 18.23 -4.22
CA ALA A 13 -14.02 19.66 -4.40
C ALA A 13 -13.54 20.04 -5.82
N GLY A 14 -13.32 19.07 -6.72
CA GLY A 14 -12.88 19.33 -8.08
C GLY A 14 -13.78 20.32 -8.84
N THR A 15 -13.13 21.22 -9.57
CA THR A 15 -13.70 22.36 -10.29
C THR A 15 -13.59 22.26 -11.81
N THR A 16 -12.80 21.31 -12.34
CA THR A 16 -12.77 21.03 -13.79
C THR A 16 -14.19 20.75 -14.28
N LYS A 17 -14.63 21.49 -15.30
CA LYS A 17 -16.00 21.44 -15.82
C LYS A 17 -16.09 20.64 -17.13
N ALA A 18 -17.29 20.12 -17.40
CA ALA A 18 -17.62 19.46 -18.65
C ALA A 18 -18.90 20.07 -19.24
N THR A 19 -18.80 20.66 -20.43
CA THR A 19 -19.92 21.26 -21.17
C THR A 19 -20.35 20.30 -22.27
N HIS A 20 -21.63 19.91 -22.30
CA HIS A 20 -22.14 18.96 -23.29
C HIS A 20 -22.16 19.56 -24.70
N VAL A 21 -21.79 18.78 -25.72
CA VAL A 21 -21.80 19.21 -27.13
C VAL A 21 -22.90 18.47 -27.90
N ALA A 22 -22.73 17.15 -28.06
CA ALA A 22 -23.65 16.29 -28.78
C ALA A 22 -23.37 14.82 -28.43
N GLY A 23 -24.40 13.97 -28.38
CA GLY A 23 -24.22 12.55 -28.05
C GLY A 23 -23.55 12.38 -26.69
N ASP A 24 -22.43 11.67 -26.66
CA ASP A 24 -21.56 11.46 -25.50
C ASP A 24 -20.36 12.43 -25.43
N GLU A 25 -20.27 13.38 -26.37
CA GLU A 25 -19.17 14.33 -26.47
C GLU A 25 -19.36 15.56 -25.56
N TYR A 26 -18.29 15.89 -24.85
CA TYR A 26 -18.18 17.05 -23.95
C TYR A 26 -16.90 17.83 -24.24
N LEU A 27 -16.94 19.13 -23.98
CA LEU A 27 -15.76 19.97 -23.84
C LEU A 27 -15.35 20.01 -22.37
N ILE A 28 -14.10 19.68 -22.10
CA ILE A 28 -13.53 19.64 -20.75
C ILE A 28 -12.64 20.87 -20.56
N GLU A 29 -12.86 21.62 -19.49
CA GLU A 29 -12.06 22.81 -19.20
C GLU A 29 -11.61 22.82 -17.73
N GLY A 30 -10.31 23.02 -17.50
CA GLY A 30 -9.74 23.10 -16.17
C GLY A 30 -8.26 22.75 -16.13
N VAL A 31 -7.68 22.77 -14.93
CA VAL A 31 -6.27 22.46 -14.70
C VAL A 31 -6.15 21.32 -13.69
N LYS A 32 -5.52 20.23 -14.11
CA LYS A 32 -5.23 19.06 -13.29
C LYS A 32 -3.76 19.07 -12.87
N ARG A 33 -3.46 18.50 -11.71
CA ARG A 33 -2.13 18.48 -11.12
C ARG A 33 -1.72 17.07 -10.70
N PHE A 34 -0.40 16.83 -10.68
CA PHE A 34 0.21 15.57 -10.27
C PHE A 34 -0.21 14.36 -11.12
N ILE A 35 -0.33 14.58 -12.43
CA ILE A 35 -0.73 13.55 -13.38
C ILE A 35 0.50 12.74 -13.78
N THR A 36 0.61 11.55 -13.18
CA THR A 36 1.61 10.54 -13.54
C THR A 36 1.49 10.17 -15.02
N ASN A 37 2.61 10.22 -15.72
CA ASN A 37 2.73 9.95 -17.15
C ASN A 37 1.77 10.81 -17.99
N GLY A 38 1.58 12.08 -17.59
CA GLY A 38 0.76 13.05 -18.33
C GLY A 38 1.24 13.29 -19.76
N ASP A 39 2.54 13.14 -20.02
CA ASP A 39 3.10 13.04 -21.37
C ASP A 39 4.37 12.19 -21.40
N PHE A 40 4.59 11.46 -22.49
CA PHE A 40 5.80 10.68 -22.80
C PHE A 40 5.78 10.23 -24.27
N ASP A 41 6.94 9.91 -24.84
CA ASP A 41 7.18 9.73 -26.27
C ASP A 41 7.06 8.28 -26.78
N HIS A 42 6.86 7.31 -25.89
CA HIS A 42 6.78 5.89 -26.26
C HIS A 42 5.49 5.50 -27.02
N PRO A 43 4.27 5.86 -26.59
CA PRO A 43 3.04 5.49 -27.29
C PRO A 43 2.64 6.53 -28.34
N LYS A 44 1.98 6.08 -29.41
CA LYS A 44 1.42 6.97 -30.45
C LYS A 44 0.31 7.89 -29.92
N ASN A 45 -0.39 7.48 -28.87
CA ASN A 45 -1.45 8.25 -28.23
C ASN A 45 -1.49 7.97 -26.72
N ILE A 46 -2.04 8.89 -25.96
CA ILE A 46 -2.26 8.76 -24.51
C ILE A 46 -3.74 8.99 -24.25
N VAL A 47 -4.37 8.11 -23.46
CA VAL A 47 -5.79 8.25 -23.10
C VAL A 47 -5.88 8.69 -21.64
N HIS A 48 -6.34 9.92 -21.43
CA HIS A 48 -6.56 10.46 -20.10
C HIS A 48 -7.98 10.12 -19.65
N MET A 49 -8.10 9.37 -18.56
CA MET A 49 -9.37 9.14 -17.87
C MET A 49 -9.60 10.30 -16.89
N VAL A 50 -10.40 11.30 -17.27
CA VAL A 50 -10.52 12.59 -16.57
C VAL A 50 -11.82 12.68 -15.78
N LEU A 51 -11.73 12.96 -14.48
CA LEU A 51 -12.89 13.40 -13.70
C LEU A 51 -13.15 14.89 -13.91
N ALA A 52 -14.38 15.22 -14.31
CA ALA A 52 -14.87 16.59 -14.42
C ALA A 52 -16.34 16.65 -13.98
N ARG A 53 -16.82 17.85 -13.65
CA ARG A 53 -18.20 18.10 -13.24
C ARG A 53 -19.01 18.62 -14.43
N PRO A 54 -20.04 17.89 -14.90
CA PRO A 54 -20.96 18.42 -15.90
C PRO A 54 -21.62 19.72 -15.44
N GLU A 55 -21.88 20.64 -16.36
CA GLU A 55 -22.64 21.85 -16.05
C GLU A 55 -24.00 21.51 -15.42
N GLY A 56 -24.33 22.19 -14.30
CA GLY A 56 -25.55 21.93 -13.55
C GLY A 56 -25.51 20.71 -12.62
N ALA A 57 -24.45 19.89 -12.62
CA ALA A 57 -24.32 18.77 -11.69
C ALA A 57 -24.09 19.26 -10.25
N GLY A 58 -24.60 18.49 -9.28
CA GLY A 58 -24.48 18.80 -7.85
C GLY A 58 -23.04 18.75 -7.32
N PRO A 59 -22.81 19.16 -6.05
CA PRO A 59 -21.48 19.18 -5.44
C PRO A 59 -20.96 17.79 -5.06
N GLY A 60 -19.70 17.72 -4.63
CA GLY A 60 -19.05 16.51 -4.13
C GLY A 60 -18.77 15.47 -5.22
N THR A 61 -18.31 14.29 -4.79
CA THR A 61 -17.89 13.22 -5.71
C THR A 61 -19.04 12.62 -6.52
N LYS A 62 -20.27 12.63 -5.99
CA LYS A 62 -21.47 12.17 -6.71
C LYS A 62 -21.82 13.02 -7.92
N GLY A 63 -21.37 14.28 -7.97
CA GLY A 63 -21.56 15.16 -9.13
C GLY A 63 -20.47 15.03 -10.20
N LEU A 64 -19.45 14.19 -10.00
CA LEU A 64 -18.37 14.01 -10.97
C LEU A 64 -18.71 12.91 -11.98
N SER A 65 -18.34 13.15 -13.23
CA SER A 65 -18.39 12.18 -14.33
C SER A 65 -16.99 11.86 -14.83
N LEU A 66 -16.81 10.69 -15.43
CA LEU A 66 -15.53 10.23 -15.97
C LEU A 66 -15.56 10.33 -17.49
N PHE A 67 -14.53 10.97 -18.05
CA PHE A 67 -14.41 11.23 -19.48
C PHE A 67 -13.16 10.57 -20.05
N ILE A 68 -13.29 9.99 -21.24
CA ILE A 68 -12.19 9.51 -22.07
C ILE A 68 -11.68 10.71 -22.87
N VAL A 69 -10.49 11.20 -22.56
CA VAL A 69 -9.87 12.36 -23.21
C VAL A 69 -8.54 11.92 -23.84
N PRO A 70 -8.50 11.62 -25.14
CA PRO A 70 -7.27 11.20 -25.79
C PRO A 70 -6.37 12.41 -26.10
N LYS A 71 -5.04 12.24 -26.10
CA LYS A 71 -4.04 13.26 -26.46
C LYS A 71 -4.22 13.69 -27.91
N PHE A 72 -4.40 12.73 -28.81
CA PHE A 72 -4.79 12.93 -30.20
C PHE A 72 -6.16 12.31 -30.41
N TRP A 73 -7.05 13.02 -31.11
CA TRP A 73 -8.37 12.48 -31.42
C TRP A 73 -8.25 11.19 -32.25
N VAL A 74 -9.17 10.26 -32.05
CA VAL A 74 -9.22 9.01 -32.82
C VAL A 74 -10.47 9.06 -33.67
N GLU A 75 -10.29 8.99 -34.99
CA GLU A 75 -11.41 9.00 -35.94
C GLU A 75 -12.15 7.66 -35.92
N ALA A 76 -13.34 7.61 -36.54
CA ALA A 76 -14.19 6.42 -36.54
C ALA A 76 -13.53 5.18 -37.19
N ASP A 77 -12.57 5.38 -38.09
CA ASP A 77 -11.78 4.31 -38.72
C ASP A 77 -10.56 3.86 -37.89
N GLY A 78 -10.40 4.44 -36.69
CA GLY A 78 -9.29 4.16 -35.78
C GLY A 78 -8.00 4.92 -36.08
N THR A 79 -7.99 5.80 -37.08
CA THR A 79 -6.82 6.63 -37.39
C THR A 79 -6.62 7.72 -36.34
N ILE A 80 -5.35 8.07 -36.09
CA ILE A 80 -4.98 9.14 -35.17
C ILE A 80 -5.10 10.47 -35.91
N GLY A 81 -6.07 11.28 -35.48
CA GLY A 81 -6.37 12.59 -36.05
C GLY A 81 -5.65 13.74 -35.33
N ALA A 82 -6.32 14.87 -35.25
CA ALA A 82 -5.77 16.12 -34.73
C ALA A 82 -5.39 16.04 -33.23
N ARG A 83 -4.44 16.88 -32.82
CA ARG A 83 -4.09 17.06 -31.40
C ARG A 83 -5.30 17.62 -30.65
N ASN A 84 -5.69 16.97 -29.56
CA ASN A 84 -6.75 17.42 -28.68
C ASN A 84 -6.23 18.47 -27.67
N GLY A 85 -7.12 19.29 -27.11
CA GLY A 85 -6.81 20.40 -26.17
C GLY A 85 -6.35 19.99 -24.76
N ALA A 86 -5.75 18.81 -24.58
CA ALA A 86 -5.17 18.35 -23.31
C ALA A 86 -3.64 18.46 -23.35
N VAL A 87 -3.07 19.46 -22.68
CA VAL A 87 -1.65 19.86 -22.83
C VAL A 87 -0.94 19.85 -21.49
N VAL A 88 0.25 19.24 -21.44
CA VAL A 88 1.12 19.34 -20.26
C VAL A 88 1.76 20.72 -20.22
N THR A 89 1.57 21.44 -19.13
CA THR A 89 2.08 22.81 -18.92
C THR A 89 3.27 22.87 -17.98
N LYS A 90 3.47 21.84 -17.15
CA LYS A 90 4.57 21.77 -16.19
C LYS A 90 4.91 20.32 -15.84
N VAL A 91 6.17 20.06 -15.53
CA VAL A 91 6.65 18.80 -14.92
C VAL A 91 7.23 19.11 -13.55
N GLU A 92 6.84 18.34 -12.53
CA GLU A 92 7.24 18.61 -11.14
C GLU A 92 8.64 18.05 -10.83
N HIS A 93 9.45 18.82 -10.08
CA HIS A 93 10.71 18.37 -9.51
C HIS A 93 10.45 17.58 -8.23
N LYS A 94 10.81 16.28 -8.23
CA LYS A 94 10.47 15.34 -7.15
C LYS A 94 11.70 14.84 -6.39
N MET A 95 11.49 14.40 -5.16
CA MET A 95 12.48 13.69 -4.34
C MET A 95 12.99 12.41 -5.03
N GLY A 96 12.06 11.56 -5.47
CA GLY A 96 12.33 10.29 -6.15
C GLY A 96 11.36 10.07 -7.31
N ILE A 97 11.33 8.84 -7.83
CA ILE A 97 10.59 8.39 -9.02
C ILE A 97 10.74 9.38 -10.19
N LYS A 98 11.96 9.93 -10.35
CA LYS A 98 12.24 11.05 -11.27
C LYS A 98 12.02 10.67 -12.73
N GLY A 99 12.19 9.39 -13.09
CA GLY A 99 11.91 8.87 -14.42
C GLY A 99 10.42 8.82 -14.79
N SER A 100 9.50 8.97 -13.83
CA SER A 100 8.08 9.12 -14.13
C SER A 100 7.72 10.60 -14.24
N ALA A 101 7.25 11.04 -15.41
CA ALA A 101 6.82 12.42 -15.64
C ALA A 101 5.55 12.71 -14.83
N THR A 102 5.64 13.62 -13.86
CA THR A 102 4.50 14.02 -13.03
C THR A 102 4.10 15.42 -13.44
N CYS A 103 2.94 15.52 -14.09
CA CYS A 103 2.60 16.68 -14.90
C CYS A 103 1.48 17.52 -14.27
N GLU A 104 1.53 18.82 -14.51
CA GLU A 104 0.33 19.65 -14.61
C GLU A 104 -0.26 19.46 -16.02
N LEU A 105 -1.57 19.28 -16.10
CA LEU A 105 -2.30 19.03 -17.35
C LEU A 105 -3.43 20.06 -17.47
N THR A 106 -3.30 20.95 -18.42
CA THR A 106 -4.31 21.96 -18.76
C THR A 106 -5.22 21.43 -19.85
N LEU A 107 -6.53 21.59 -19.64
CA LEU A 107 -7.59 21.09 -20.48
C LEU A 107 -8.39 22.29 -20.99
N GLY A 108 -8.51 22.44 -22.31
CA GLY A 108 -9.39 23.42 -22.92
C GLY A 108 -8.84 24.86 -22.98
N ASP A 109 -7.55 25.06 -22.66
CA ASP A 109 -6.88 26.36 -22.80
C ASP A 109 -6.19 26.45 -24.18
N GLY A 110 -6.51 27.50 -24.96
CA GLY A 110 -6.00 27.71 -26.31
C GLY A 110 -6.59 26.82 -27.42
N ALA A 111 -7.08 25.61 -27.09
CA ALA A 111 -7.78 24.72 -28.03
C ALA A 111 -8.86 23.87 -27.33
N PRO A 112 -9.97 23.52 -28.00
CA PRO A 112 -11.01 22.68 -27.41
C PRO A 112 -10.47 21.31 -26.95
N CYS A 113 -10.77 20.94 -25.70
CA CYS A 113 -10.44 19.63 -25.16
C CYS A 113 -11.69 18.73 -25.18
N ARG A 114 -11.80 17.90 -26.21
CA ARG A 114 -12.91 16.98 -26.42
C ARG A 114 -12.76 15.74 -25.54
N GLY A 115 -13.85 15.29 -24.94
CA GLY A 115 -13.90 14.05 -24.15
C GLY A 115 -15.21 13.31 -24.34
N LEU A 116 -15.18 11.99 -24.24
CA LEU A 116 -16.36 11.13 -24.33
C LEU A 116 -16.79 10.67 -22.95
N LEU A 117 -18.08 10.76 -22.62
CA LEU A 117 -18.62 10.28 -21.34
C LEU A 117 -18.47 8.75 -21.25
N LEU A 118 -17.73 8.26 -20.27
CA LEU A 118 -17.46 6.83 -20.13
C LEU A 118 -18.75 6.04 -19.89
N GLY A 119 -19.08 5.18 -20.85
CA GLY A 119 -20.25 4.30 -20.79
C GLY A 119 -21.59 5.05 -20.79
N GLU A 120 -21.60 6.31 -21.24
CA GLU A 120 -22.81 7.14 -21.38
C GLU A 120 -23.59 7.33 -20.06
N VAL A 121 -22.91 7.22 -18.91
CA VAL A 121 -23.53 7.34 -17.58
C VAL A 121 -22.74 8.26 -16.65
N HIS A 122 -23.46 9.04 -15.85
CA HIS A 122 -22.88 9.93 -14.84
C HIS A 122 -22.55 9.18 -13.54
N GLN A 123 -21.52 8.34 -13.58
CA GLN A 123 -21.06 7.55 -12.43
C GLN A 123 -19.55 7.68 -12.20
N GLY A 124 -19.00 8.88 -12.42
CA GLY A 124 -17.57 9.08 -12.58
C GLY A 124 -16.73 8.56 -11.42
N ILE A 125 -17.12 8.84 -10.18
CA ILE A 125 -16.35 8.37 -9.01
C ILE A 125 -16.41 6.84 -8.86
N ALA A 126 -17.55 6.20 -9.13
CA ALA A 126 -17.68 4.75 -9.05
C ALA A 126 -16.81 4.06 -10.10
N GLN A 127 -16.86 4.57 -11.34
CA GLN A 127 -16.01 4.08 -12.43
C GLN A 127 -14.52 4.31 -12.14
N MET A 128 -14.15 5.46 -11.57
CA MET A 128 -12.77 5.77 -11.19
C MET A 128 -12.26 4.89 -10.05
N PHE A 129 -13.13 4.40 -9.15
CA PHE A 129 -12.72 3.49 -8.08
C PHE A 129 -12.12 2.19 -8.61
N HIS A 130 -12.56 1.68 -9.77
CA HIS A 130 -11.90 0.53 -10.41
C HIS A 130 -10.43 0.81 -10.77
N VAL A 131 -10.14 2.03 -11.23
CA VAL A 131 -8.76 2.46 -11.52
C VAL A 131 -7.97 2.65 -10.24
N ILE A 132 -8.57 3.28 -9.22
CA ILE A 132 -7.92 3.51 -7.91
C ILE A 132 -7.61 2.19 -7.20
N GLU A 133 -8.51 1.21 -7.25
CA GLU A 133 -8.31 -0.11 -6.63
C GLU A 133 -7.10 -0.82 -7.23
N TYR A 134 -6.99 -0.82 -8.57
CA TYR A 134 -5.81 -1.31 -9.27
C TYR A 134 -4.55 -0.52 -8.87
N ALA A 135 -4.63 0.82 -8.85
CA ALA A 135 -3.50 1.67 -8.51
C ALA A 135 -3.01 1.43 -7.06
N ARG A 136 -3.92 1.27 -6.09
CA ARG A 136 -3.57 0.94 -4.70
C ARG A 136 -2.85 -0.40 -4.58
N MET A 137 -3.32 -1.42 -5.30
CA MET A 137 -2.66 -2.72 -5.38
C MET A 137 -1.26 -2.60 -6.01
N ALA A 138 -1.14 -1.85 -7.11
CA ALA A 138 0.13 -1.62 -7.80
C ALA A 138 1.14 -0.89 -6.90
N VAL A 139 0.70 0.13 -6.14
CA VAL A 139 1.54 0.86 -5.19
C VAL A 139 2.05 -0.04 -4.07
N GLY A 140 1.18 -0.84 -3.44
CA GLY A 140 1.62 -1.78 -2.41
C GLY A 140 2.56 -2.86 -2.95
N THR A 141 2.34 -3.30 -4.19
CA THR A 141 3.24 -4.23 -4.89
C THR A 141 4.60 -3.58 -5.18
N LYS A 142 4.62 -2.32 -5.62
CA LYS A 142 5.85 -1.52 -5.77
C LYS A 142 6.62 -1.48 -4.44
N SER A 143 5.95 -1.11 -3.35
CA SER A 143 6.58 -1.06 -2.02
C SER A 143 7.18 -2.43 -1.62
N MET A 144 6.40 -3.51 -1.75
CA MET A 144 6.87 -4.88 -1.49
C MET A 144 8.11 -5.23 -2.32
N ALA A 145 8.10 -4.89 -3.62
CA ALA A 145 9.23 -5.16 -4.52
C ALA A 145 10.49 -4.39 -4.11
N THR A 146 10.36 -3.10 -3.81
CA THR A 146 11.46 -2.23 -3.37
C THR A 146 12.12 -2.76 -2.09
N LEU A 147 11.34 -3.15 -1.07
CA LEU A 147 11.89 -3.75 0.15
C LEU A 147 12.64 -5.05 -0.15
N SER A 148 12.11 -5.87 -1.04
CA SER A 148 12.76 -7.14 -1.36
C SER A 148 14.13 -6.94 -1.98
N THR A 149 14.27 -6.04 -2.95
CA THR A 149 15.58 -5.78 -3.56
C THR A 149 16.53 -5.11 -2.56
N ALA A 150 16.05 -4.19 -1.73
CA ALA A 150 16.86 -3.54 -0.70
C ALA A 150 17.41 -4.55 0.32
N PHE A 151 16.57 -5.48 0.79
CA PHE A 151 16.98 -6.59 1.66
C PHE A 151 18.05 -7.47 1.00
N LEU A 152 17.87 -7.85 -0.26
CA LEU A 152 18.82 -8.72 -0.95
C LEU A 152 20.18 -8.04 -1.17
N ASN A 153 20.18 -6.74 -1.51
CA ASN A 153 21.39 -5.93 -1.59
C ASN A 153 22.10 -5.83 -0.23
N ALA A 154 21.35 -5.54 0.84
CA ALA A 154 21.91 -5.51 2.21
C ALA A 154 22.46 -6.89 2.63
N LEU A 155 21.77 -7.98 2.30
CA LEU A 155 22.22 -9.34 2.58
C LEU A 155 23.52 -9.67 1.84
N GLU A 156 23.63 -9.30 0.57
CA GLU A 156 24.85 -9.53 -0.21
C GLU A 156 26.03 -8.74 0.36
N TYR A 157 25.84 -7.45 0.61
CA TYR A 157 26.87 -6.58 1.19
C TYR A 157 27.37 -7.10 2.55
N THR A 158 26.46 -7.50 3.43
CA THR A 158 26.80 -7.97 4.79
C THR A 158 27.54 -9.31 4.81
N LYS A 159 27.40 -10.13 3.75
CA LYS A 159 28.13 -11.41 3.61
C LYS A 159 29.61 -11.21 3.28
N VAL A 160 30.00 -10.08 2.69
CA VAL A 160 31.39 -9.85 2.22
C VAL A 160 32.11 -8.77 3.03
N ARG A 161 31.38 -7.80 3.58
CA ARG A 161 31.97 -6.71 4.37
C ARG A 161 32.55 -7.25 5.68
N LYS A 162 33.87 -7.19 5.84
CA LYS A 162 34.56 -7.52 7.10
C LYS A 162 34.77 -6.27 7.96
N GLN A 163 34.26 -6.27 9.19
CA GLN A 163 34.49 -5.18 10.15
C GLN A 163 34.25 -5.67 11.58
N GLY A 164 35.15 -5.30 12.50
CA GLY A 164 35.08 -5.74 13.89
C GLY A 164 35.44 -7.22 14.10
N ALA A 165 35.65 -7.59 15.36
CA ALA A 165 35.81 -8.99 15.79
C ALA A 165 34.46 -9.54 16.25
N ASP A 166 34.34 -10.87 16.37
CA ASP A 166 33.15 -11.49 16.98
C ASP A 166 32.88 -10.91 18.38
N LEU A 167 31.61 -10.67 18.71
CA LEU A 167 31.23 -10.01 19.95
C LEU A 167 31.72 -10.78 21.19
N THR A 168 31.82 -12.11 21.10
CA THR A 168 32.37 -12.97 22.17
C THR A 168 33.86 -12.76 22.42
N LYS A 169 34.56 -12.12 21.48
CA LYS A 169 35.99 -11.80 21.52
C LYS A 169 36.26 -10.29 21.52
N ALA A 170 35.27 -9.45 21.84
CA ALA A 170 35.38 -7.99 21.74
C ALA A 170 36.52 -7.39 22.59
N ALA A 171 36.92 -8.05 23.67
CA ALA A 171 38.05 -7.64 24.52
C ALA A 171 39.42 -7.95 23.89
N ASP A 172 39.50 -8.97 23.03
CA ASP A 172 40.74 -9.35 22.35
C ASP A 172 40.96 -8.48 21.10
N LYS A 173 41.90 -7.53 21.20
CA LYS A 173 42.24 -6.62 20.09
C LYS A 173 42.97 -7.32 18.93
N ALA A 174 43.50 -8.52 19.13
CA ALA A 174 44.14 -9.34 18.10
C ALA A 174 43.17 -10.31 17.41
N ALA A 175 41.91 -10.39 17.87
CA ALA A 175 40.92 -11.27 17.28
C ALA A 175 40.70 -10.96 15.78
N PRO A 176 40.50 -12.00 14.94
CA PRO A 176 40.34 -11.83 13.51
C PRO A 176 39.07 -11.04 13.19
N ARG A 177 39.14 -10.23 12.11
CA ARG A 177 37.97 -9.52 11.60
C ARG A 177 36.99 -10.48 10.95
N ILE A 178 35.72 -10.28 11.20
CA ILE A 178 34.64 -11.13 10.70
C ILE A 178 33.72 -10.36 9.74
N GLU A 179 33.02 -11.10 8.88
CA GLU A 179 31.94 -10.58 8.06
C GLU A 179 30.83 -10.03 8.94
N ILE A 180 30.30 -8.85 8.62
CA ILE A 180 29.35 -8.15 9.51
C ILE A 180 28.03 -8.91 9.69
N ILE A 181 27.65 -9.82 8.78
CA ILE A 181 26.51 -10.73 8.95
C ILE A 181 26.61 -11.61 10.20
N LYS A 182 27.80 -11.75 10.81
CA LYS A 182 27.98 -12.50 12.06
C LYS A 182 27.63 -11.67 13.30
N HIS A 183 27.52 -10.34 13.19
CA HIS A 183 27.13 -9.48 14.31
C HIS A 183 25.64 -9.61 14.66
N PRO A 184 25.27 -9.63 15.95
CA PRO A 184 23.88 -9.81 16.37
C PRO A 184 22.91 -8.77 15.81
N ASP A 185 23.26 -7.48 15.85
CA ASP A 185 22.36 -6.42 15.37
C ASP A 185 22.18 -6.47 13.85
N VAL A 186 23.24 -6.79 13.09
CA VAL A 186 23.14 -7.00 11.63
C VAL A 186 22.20 -8.18 11.33
N ARG A 187 22.29 -9.29 12.08
CA ARG A 187 21.34 -10.41 11.94
C ARG A 187 19.91 -10.02 12.27
N ARG A 188 19.71 -9.23 13.33
CA ARG A 188 18.38 -8.69 13.71
C ARG A 188 17.82 -7.83 12.58
N MET A 189 18.61 -6.90 12.05
CA MET A 189 18.23 -6.03 10.92
C MET A 189 17.87 -6.84 9.67
N LEU A 190 18.69 -7.82 9.29
CA LEU A 190 18.43 -8.68 8.13
C LEU A 190 17.18 -9.55 8.33
N MET A 191 16.96 -10.11 9.52
CA MET A 191 15.78 -10.94 9.78
C MET A 191 14.49 -10.10 9.85
N LEU A 192 14.57 -8.87 10.37
CA LEU A 192 13.48 -7.92 10.33
C LEU A 192 13.10 -7.59 8.89
N GLN A 193 14.07 -7.19 8.05
CA GLN A 193 13.86 -6.93 6.63
C GLN A 193 13.29 -8.16 5.90
N LYS A 194 13.89 -9.34 6.10
CA LYS A 194 13.45 -10.60 5.46
C LYS A 194 12.01 -10.95 5.81
N SER A 195 11.65 -10.91 7.10
CA SER A 195 10.32 -11.31 7.55
C SER A 195 9.23 -10.41 6.98
N PHE A 196 9.46 -9.09 6.92
CA PHE A 196 8.55 -8.17 6.24
C PHE A 196 8.54 -8.30 4.72
N ALA A 197 9.71 -8.41 4.06
CA ALA A 197 9.79 -8.56 2.60
C ALA A 197 9.02 -9.80 2.13
N GLU A 198 9.17 -10.92 2.84
CA GLU A 198 8.48 -12.17 2.49
C GLU A 198 7.02 -12.18 2.92
N GLY A 199 6.70 -11.59 4.08
CA GLY A 199 5.35 -11.54 4.59
C GLY A 199 4.44 -10.60 3.78
N LEU A 200 4.95 -9.42 3.39
CA LEU A 200 4.27 -8.52 2.44
C LEU A 200 4.05 -9.21 1.10
N ARG A 201 5.04 -9.94 0.59
CA ARG A 201 4.87 -10.74 -0.63
C ARG A 201 3.79 -11.78 -0.51
N ALA A 202 3.74 -12.51 0.61
CA ALA A 202 2.71 -13.50 0.83
C ALA A 202 1.32 -12.87 0.96
N MET A 203 1.20 -11.67 1.53
CA MET A 203 -0.04 -10.91 1.62
C MET A 203 -0.50 -10.44 0.23
N VAL A 204 0.38 -9.78 -0.55
CA VAL A 204 0.08 -9.31 -1.91
C VAL A 204 -0.32 -10.46 -2.82
N MET A 205 0.45 -11.56 -2.85
CA MET A 205 0.15 -12.71 -3.71
C MET A 205 -1.15 -13.41 -3.31
N TRP A 206 -1.46 -13.46 -2.01
CA TRP A 206 -2.73 -14.02 -1.55
C TRP A 206 -3.92 -13.14 -1.94
N THR A 207 -3.80 -11.81 -1.82
CA THR A 207 -4.86 -10.89 -2.27
C THR A 207 -5.02 -10.92 -3.80
N ALA A 208 -3.94 -11.04 -4.57
CA ALA A 208 -4.03 -11.25 -6.02
C ALA A 208 -4.76 -12.56 -6.36
N HIS A 209 -4.50 -13.65 -5.63
CA HIS A 209 -5.29 -14.88 -5.78
C HIS A 209 -6.77 -14.66 -5.49
N VAL A 210 -7.14 -13.86 -4.47
CA VAL A 210 -8.54 -13.49 -4.21
C VAL A 210 -9.13 -12.73 -5.40
N GLN A 211 -8.38 -11.81 -6.02
CA GLN A 211 -8.81 -11.09 -7.22
C GLN A 211 -9.06 -12.04 -8.41
N ASP A 212 -8.22 -13.05 -8.62
CA ASP A 212 -8.46 -14.07 -9.64
C ASP A 212 -9.74 -14.86 -9.34
N GLN A 213 -9.98 -15.20 -8.06
CA GLN A 213 -11.23 -15.88 -7.67
C GLN A 213 -12.47 -14.99 -7.88
N VAL A 214 -12.36 -13.67 -7.71
CA VAL A 214 -13.43 -12.71 -8.05
C VAL A 214 -13.70 -12.75 -9.55
N ALA A 215 -12.65 -12.66 -10.38
CA ALA A 215 -12.77 -12.70 -11.84
C ALA A 215 -13.42 -14.01 -12.34
N LEU A 216 -13.01 -15.15 -11.79
CA LEU A 216 -13.57 -16.47 -12.12
C LEU A 216 -15.06 -16.60 -11.74
N LYS A 217 -15.54 -15.80 -10.79
CA LYS A 217 -16.94 -15.78 -10.34
C LYS A 217 -17.80 -14.68 -10.97
N GLY A 218 -17.37 -14.15 -12.12
CA GLY A 218 -18.12 -13.14 -12.88
C GLY A 218 -17.62 -11.70 -12.68
N GLY A 219 -16.59 -11.49 -11.86
CA GLY A 219 -15.96 -10.19 -11.68
C GLY A 219 -16.61 -9.33 -10.58
N HIS A 220 -16.11 -8.09 -10.48
CA HIS A 220 -16.53 -7.13 -9.47
C HIS A 220 -18.03 -6.85 -9.54
N GLY A 221 -18.68 -6.81 -8.37
CA GLY A 221 -20.13 -6.58 -8.27
C GLY A 221 -21.03 -7.78 -8.62
N HIS A 222 -20.48 -8.91 -9.09
CA HIS A 222 -21.25 -10.12 -9.33
C HIS A 222 -21.66 -10.79 -8.00
N ASP A 223 -22.88 -11.31 -7.91
CA ASP A 223 -23.43 -11.83 -6.64
C ASP A 223 -22.62 -12.99 -6.06
N ASP A 224 -22.16 -13.92 -6.91
CA ASP A 224 -21.34 -15.06 -6.49
C ASP A 224 -19.93 -14.66 -6.03
N ALA A 225 -19.44 -13.51 -6.49
CA ALA A 225 -18.13 -12.96 -6.14
C ALA A 225 -18.19 -12.05 -4.89
N ARG A 226 -19.38 -11.62 -4.46
CA ARG A 226 -19.58 -10.53 -3.48
C ARG A 226 -18.73 -10.64 -2.21
N ALA A 227 -18.62 -11.83 -1.61
CA ALA A 227 -17.82 -12.02 -0.40
C ALA A 227 -16.30 -11.93 -0.65
N LEU A 228 -15.84 -12.44 -1.79
CA LEU A 228 -14.43 -12.35 -2.21
C LEU A 228 -14.07 -10.94 -2.63
N ASP A 229 -15.00 -10.25 -3.29
CA ASP A 229 -14.87 -8.86 -3.71
C ASP A 229 -14.73 -7.95 -2.50
N ALA A 230 -15.60 -8.13 -1.48
CA ALA A 230 -15.48 -7.44 -0.20
C ALA A 230 -14.14 -7.73 0.52
N LEU A 231 -13.66 -8.99 0.49
CA LEU A 231 -12.37 -9.36 1.05
C LEU A 231 -11.20 -8.71 0.31
N ASN A 232 -11.21 -8.70 -1.03
CA ASN A 232 -10.24 -7.97 -1.84
C ASN A 232 -10.22 -6.49 -1.43
N ASP A 233 -11.39 -5.87 -1.41
CA ASP A 233 -11.60 -4.48 -1.04
C ASP A 233 -11.07 -4.13 0.35
N PHE A 234 -11.26 -5.04 1.30
CA PHE A 234 -10.74 -4.92 2.66
C PHE A 234 -9.22 -4.96 2.69
N MET A 235 -8.59 -5.81 1.88
CA MET A 235 -7.13 -6.01 1.87
C MET A 235 -6.34 -4.87 1.22
N LEU A 236 -6.92 -4.15 0.27
CA LEU A 236 -6.26 -3.05 -0.45
C LEU A 236 -5.68 -1.95 0.47
N PRO A 237 -6.39 -1.39 1.46
CA PRO A 237 -5.81 -0.40 2.36
C PRO A 237 -4.69 -0.96 3.24
N LEU A 238 -4.70 -2.25 3.61
CA LEU A 238 -3.60 -2.88 4.36
C LEU A 238 -2.34 -2.97 3.47
N ILE A 239 -2.51 -3.41 2.23
CA ILE A 239 -1.42 -3.50 1.24
C ILE A 239 -0.84 -2.14 0.92
N LYS A 240 -1.70 -1.15 0.62
CA LYS A 240 -1.26 0.19 0.22
C LYS A 240 -0.79 1.00 1.43
N GLY A 241 -1.66 1.21 2.41
CA GLY A 241 -1.41 2.09 3.55
C GLY A 241 -0.29 1.61 4.45
N TYR A 242 -0.42 0.41 5.03
CA TYR A 242 0.65 -0.13 5.88
C TYR A 242 1.90 -0.51 5.08
N GLY A 243 1.72 -1.17 3.94
CA GLY A 243 2.85 -1.60 3.11
C GLY A 243 3.77 -0.44 2.71
N SER A 244 3.19 0.70 2.29
CA SER A 244 4.00 1.86 1.88
C SER A 244 4.81 2.48 3.03
N GLU A 245 4.21 2.68 4.19
CA GLU A 245 4.87 3.25 5.37
C GLU A 245 5.92 2.29 5.93
N LYS A 246 5.55 1.02 6.14
CA LYS A 246 6.46 0.05 6.75
C LYS A 246 7.69 -0.20 5.89
N VAL A 247 7.53 -0.24 4.57
CA VAL A 247 8.66 -0.39 3.65
C VAL A 247 9.59 0.81 3.76
N TYR A 248 9.07 2.04 3.79
CA TYR A 248 9.91 3.24 3.93
C TYR A 248 10.79 3.17 5.19
N ASP A 249 10.21 2.77 6.33
CA ASP A 249 10.96 2.57 7.58
C ASP A 249 12.07 1.51 7.45
N LEU A 250 11.76 0.38 6.79
CA LEU A 250 12.68 -0.73 6.63
C LEU A 250 13.79 -0.47 5.60
N LEU A 251 13.59 0.48 4.69
CA LEU A 251 14.66 0.92 3.79
C LEU A 251 15.75 1.67 4.55
N ALA A 252 15.41 2.41 5.61
CA ALA A 252 16.42 2.98 6.51
C ALA A 252 17.24 1.87 7.22
N VAL A 253 16.59 0.78 7.63
CA VAL A 253 17.28 -0.41 8.18
C VAL A 253 18.18 -1.09 7.13
N SER A 254 17.72 -1.13 5.88
CA SER A 254 18.49 -1.65 4.74
C SER A 254 19.74 -0.80 4.51
N LEU A 255 19.60 0.52 4.52
CA LEU A 255 20.71 1.49 4.39
C LEU A 255 21.71 1.32 5.54
N GLN A 256 21.20 1.17 6.77
CA GLN A 256 22.03 0.99 7.96
C GLN A 256 22.97 -0.21 7.87
N CYS A 257 22.59 -1.28 7.16
CA CYS A 257 23.46 -2.44 6.92
C CYS A 257 24.72 -2.11 6.10
N PHE A 258 24.71 -1.03 5.31
CA PHE A 258 25.86 -0.55 4.55
C PHE A 258 26.78 0.37 5.37
N GLY A 259 26.27 0.93 6.48
CA GLY A 259 26.94 2.02 7.20
C GLY A 259 27.08 3.26 6.34
N GLY A 260 28.22 3.96 6.43
CA GLY A 260 28.48 5.18 5.66
C GLY A 260 28.35 4.99 4.13
N SER A 261 28.70 3.82 3.60
CA SER A 261 28.56 3.52 2.17
C SER A 261 27.10 3.56 1.69
N GLY A 262 26.13 3.29 2.57
CA GLY A 262 24.71 3.33 2.21
C GLY A 262 24.19 4.74 1.93
N TYR A 263 24.93 5.76 2.34
CA TYR A 263 24.60 7.17 2.10
C TYR A 263 25.16 7.69 0.76
N CYS A 264 25.91 6.87 0.04
CA CYS A 264 26.48 7.20 -1.27
C CYS A 264 25.60 6.64 -2.40
N GLU A 265 25.57 7.34 -3.53
CA GLU A 265 24.78 6.97 -4.72
C GLU A 265 25.35 5.74 -5.46
N ASP A 266 26.55 5.27 -5.10
CA ASP A 266 27.16 4.03 -5.59
C ASP A 266 26.32 2.79 -5.26
N TYR A 267 25.50 2.86 -4.21
CA TYR A 267 24.56 1.81 -3.82
C TYR A 267 23.13 2.29 -4.01
N PRO A 268 22.21 1.40 -4.44
CA PRO A 268 20.87 1.83 -4.86
C PRO A 268 19.93 2.16 -3.69
N ILE A 269 20.37 1.96 -2.44
CA ILE A 269 19.48 2.04 -1.27
C ILE A 269 18.97 3.46 -1.02
N GLU A 270 19.83 4.48 -1.22
CA GLU A 270 19.41 5.88 -1.08
C GLU A 270 18.31 6.21 -2.10
N GLN A 271 18.45 5.73 -3.34
CA GLN A 271 17.44 5.90 -4.38
C GLN A 271 16.15 5.18 -4.01
N TYR A 272 16.23 3.94 -3.50
CA TYR A 272 15.05 3.22 -3.03
C TYR A 272 14.28 4.01 -1.97
N ILE A 273 14.98 4.65 -1.02
CA ILE A 273 14.34 5.50 0.00
C ILE A 273 13.61 6.68 -0.65
N ARG A 274 14.29 7.41 -1.55
CA ARG A 274 13.68 8.54 -2.26
C ARG A 274 12.46 8.12 -3.09
N ASP A 275 12.57 7.01 -3.79
CA ASP A 275 11.52 6.49 -4.68
C ASP A 275 10.36 5.85 -3.90
N GLN A 276 10.59 5.43 -2.66
CA GLN A 276 9.58 4.83 -1.80
C GLN A 276 8.68 5.87 -1.11
N LYS A 277 9.19 7.05 -0.74
CA LYS A 277 8.42 8.02 0.07
C LYS A 277 7.09 8.42 -0.56
N ILE A 278 7.01 8.47 -1.90
CA ILE A 278 5.77 8.81 -2.60
C ILE A 278 4.63 7.80 -2.35
N ASP A 279 4.95 6.54 -1.99
CA ASP A 279 3.95 5.48 -1.86
C ASP A 279 2.96 5.72 -0.72
N SER A 280 3.35 6.47 0.31
CA SER A 280 2.46 6.85 1.41
C SER A 280 1.60 8.08 1.10
N LEU A 281 1.76 8.69 -0.08
CA LEU A 281 1.15 9.98 -0.44
C LEU A 281 0.13 9.84 -1.58
N TYR A 282 0.57 9.39 -2.77
CA TYR A 282 -0.32 9.27 -3.93
C TYR A 282 -1.35 8.13 -3.77
N GLU A 283 -2.38 8.08 -4.62
CA GLU A 283 -3.46 7.08 -4.54
C GLU A 283 -4.15 7.01 -3.16
N GLY A 284 -4.18 8.15 -2.46
CA GLY A 284 -4.73 8.35 -1.13
C GLY A 284 -3.68 8.16 -0.03
N THR A 285 -3.47 9.19 0.79
CA THR A 285 -2.51 9.15 1.91
C THR A 285 -2.81 8.02 2.88
N THR A 286 -1.85 7.64 3.72
CA THR A 286 -2.04 6.61 4.76
C THR A 286 -3.28 6.85 5.61
N HIS A 287 -3.55 8.11 5.98
CA HIS A 287 -4.75 8.46 6.72
C HIS A 287 -6.03 8.21 5.92
N ILE A 288 -6.06 8.55 4.63
CA ILE A 288 -7.20 8.22 3.76
C ILE A 288 -7.41 6.70 3.63
N GLN A 289 -6.34 5.90 3.60
CA GLN A 289 -6.47 4.43 3.63
C GLN A 289 -7.08 3.94 4.94
N ALA A 290 -6.70 4.54 6.08
CA ALA A 290 -7.25 4.19 7.38
C ALA A 290 -8.74 4.57 7.49
N LEU A 291 -9.13 5.76 7.01
CA LEU A 291 -10.53 6.18 6.97
C LEU A 291 -11.36 5.29 6.03
N ASP A 292 -10.82 4.92 4.86
CA ASP A 292 -11.46 3.98 3.94
C ASP A 292 -11.67 2.61 4.59
N LEU A 293 -10.62 2.05 5.21
CA LEU A 293 -10.71 0.80 5.96
C LEU A 293 -11.83 0.85 6.99
N PHE A 294 -11.82 1.88 7.84
CA PHE A 294 -12.77 1.96 8.96
C PHE A 294 -14.19 2.21 8.48
N PHE A 295 -14.44 3.26 7.71
CA PHE A 295 -15.80 3.65 7.35
C PHE A 295 -16.39 2.80 6.23
N ARG A 296 -15.59 2.46 5.21
CA ARG A 296 -16.09 1.75 4.02
C ARG A 296 -15.90 0.25 4.10
N LYS A 297 -14.75 -0.23 4.58
CA LYS A 297 -14.44 -1.67 4.54
C LYS A 297 -14.88 -2.43 5.80
N ILE A 298 -15.08 -1.72 6.92
CA ILE A 298 -15.64 -2.26 8.18
C ILE A 298 -17.05 -1.73 8.43
N GLY A 299 -17.24 -0.41 8.34
CA GLY A 299 -18.52 0.22 8.71
C GLY A 299 -19.69 -0.20 7.83
N ARG A 300 -19.50 -0.20 6.50
CA ARG A 300 -20.58 -0.45 5.51
C ARG A 300 -21.21 -1.84 5.63
N ASP A 301 -20.42 -2.88 5.91
CA ASP A 301 -20.90 -4.26 6.05
C ASP A 301 -21.04 -4.71 7.52
N ARG A 302 -20.94 -3.75 8.46
CA ARG A 302 -21.01 -3.98 9.91
C ARG A 302 -19.95 -4.98 10.40
N GLY A 303 -18.78 -5.00 9.77
CA GLY A 303 -17.62 -5.80 10.15
C GLY A 303 -17.71 -7.27 9.74
N ALA A 304 -18.66 -7.65 8.89
CA ALA A 304 -18.82 -9.04 8.44
C ALA A 304 -17.54 -9.57 7.76
N THR A 305 -16.94 -8.78 6.87
CA THR A 305 -15.68 -9.13 6.17
C THR A 305 -14.52 -9.26 7.15
N LEU A 306 -14.40 -8.33 8.10
CA LEU A 306 -13.38 -8.40 9.16
C LEU A 306 -13.52 -9.69 9.98
N GLN A 307 -14.73 -10.01 10.46
CA GLN A 307 -14.95 -11.22 11.24
C GLN A 307 -14.63 -12.49 10.45
N ALA A 308 -14.98 -12.54 9.16
CA ALA A 308 -14.63 -13.66 8.29
C ALA A 308 -13.10 -13.81 8.12
N LEU A 309 -12.37 -12.71 7.96
CA LEU A 309 -10.91 -12.71 7.91
C LEU A 309 -10.29 -13.21 9.23
N LEU A 310 -10.74 -12.66 10.37
CA LEU A 310 -10.26 -13.08 11.69
C LEU A 310 -10.55 -14.57 11.96
N GLY A 311 -11.69 -15.09 11.48
CA GLY A 311 -12.01 -16.51 11.54
C GLY A 311 -11.04 -17.38 10.72
N GLN A 312 -10.59 -16.92 9.54
CA GLN A 312 -9.56 -17.62 8.77
C GLN A 312 -8.21 -17.63 9.50
N VAL A 313 -7.83 -16.52 10.13
CA VAL A 313 -6.61 -16.44 10.95
C VAL A 313 -6.69 -17.44 12.11
N ALA A 314 -7.81 -17.46 12.84
CA ALA A 314 -8.04 -18.38 13.95
C ALA A 314 -7.91 -19.84 13.51
N LYS A 315 -8.60 -20.22 12.43
CA LYS A 315 -8.56 -21.58 11.87
C LYS A 315 -7.14 -21.99 11.49
N SER A 316 -6.41 -21.15 10.76
CA SER A 316 -5.02 -21.48 10.39
C SER A 316 -4.11 -21.59 11.61
N ALA A 317 -4.31 -20.78 12.65
CA ALA A 317 -3.53 -20.87 13.87
C ALA A 317 -3.78 -22.21 14.60
N GLU A 318 -5.00 -22.72 14.58
CA GLU A 318 -5.35 -24.03 15.15
C GLU A 318 -4.66 -25.17 14.42
N GLU A 319 -4.61 -25.11 13.07
CA GLU A 319 -4.01 -26.10 12.18
C GLU A 319 -2.46 -26.14 12.22
N LEU A 320 -1.81 -25.19 12.89
CA LEU A 320 -0.35 -25.21 13.03
C LEU A 320 0.14 -26.43 13.82
N PRO A 321 1.21 -27.11 13.36
CA PRO A 321 1.80 -28.24 14.08
C PRO A 321 2.37 -27.82 15.43
N ALA A 322 2.48 -28.76 16.37
CA ALA A 322 2.95 -28.52 17.73
C ALA A 322 4.35 -27.85 17.78
N ASP A 323 5.24 -28.19 16.86
CA ASP A 323 6.58 -27.60 16.72
C ASP A 323 6.56 -26.10 16.39
N LEU A 324 5.44 -25.59 15.86
CA LEU A 324 5.18 -24.17 15.64
C LEU A 324 4.37 -23.54 16.78
N GLY A 325 4.50 -24.08 18.00
CA GLY A 325 3.73 -23.65 19.17
C GLY A 325 3.93 -22.17 19.56
N VAL A 326 5.13 -21.59 19.41
CA VAL A 326 5.32 -20.15 19.69
C VAL A 326 4.64 -19.28 18.63
N GLU A 327 4.71 -19.65 17.35
CA GLU A 327 4.03 -18.93 16.27
C GLU A 327 2.53 -18.99 16.48
N LYS A 328 2.00 -20.18 16.83
CA LYS A 328 0.59 -20.38 17.20
C LYS A 328 0.17 -19.48 18.35
N ALA A 329 0.89 -19.52 19.48
CA ALA A 329 0.55 -18.72 20.65
C ALA A 329 0.62 -17.22 20.38
N ALA A 330 1.66 -16.76 19.67
CA ALA A 330 1.80 -15.35 19.30
C ALA A 330 0.70 -14.88 18.34
N LEU A 331 0.32 -15.70 17.36
CA LEU A 331 -0.74 -15.38 16.42
C LEU A 331 -2.11 -15.33 17.10
N GLN A 332 -2.38 -16.26 18.02
CA GLN A 332 -3.61 -16.25 18.83
C GLN A 332 -3.68 -15.04 19.77
N ALA A 333 -2.57 -14.66 20.41
CA ALA A 333 -2.51 -13.46 21.24
C ALA A 333 -2.76 -12.19 20.41
N ALA A 334 -2.07 -12.05 19.28
CA ALA A 334 -2.24 -10.92 18.36
C ALA A 334 -3.68 -10.83 17.82
N LEU A 335 -4.30 -11.98 17.50
CA LEU A 335 -5.70 -12.04 17.10
C LEU A 335 -6.62 -11.50 18.21
N GLY A 336 -6.42 -11.93 19.45
CA GLY A 336 -7.16 -11.43 20.61
C GLY A 336 -6.96 -9.92 20.85
N ASP A 337 -5.75 -9.41 20.60
CA ASP A 337 -5.48 -7.98 20.72
C ASP A 337 -6.13 -7.16 19.62
N VAL A 338 -6.16 -7.64 18.37
CA VAL A 338 -6.92 -7.00 17.28
C VAL A 338 -8.41 -6.98 17.59
N GLN A 339 -8.97 -8.08 18.11
CA GLN A 339 -10.37 -8.11 18.55
C GLN A 339 -10.63 -7.09 19.67
N GLY A 340 -9.71 -6.95 20.62
CA GLY A 340 -9.74 -5.94 21.67
C GLY A 340 -9.70 -4.51 21.12
N ILE A 341 -8.81 -4.24 20.15
CA ILE A 341 -8.71 -2.95 19.45
C ILE A 341 -10.04 -2.57 18.80
N VAL A 342 -10.65 -3.51 18.07
CA VAL A 342 -11.93 -3.28 17.38
C VAL A 342 -13.04 -2.99 18.40
N GLY A 343 -13.11 -3.78 19.48
CA GLY A 343 -14.08 -3.57 20.56
C GLY A 343 -13.92 -2.20 21.23
N ALA A 344 -12.68 -1.82 21.59
CA ALA A 344 -12.38 -0.52 22.17
C ALA A 344 -12.77 0.64 21.23
N MET A 345 -12.44 0.52 19.95
CA MET A 345 -12.75 1.54 18.95
C MET A 345 -14.27 1.70 18.72
N LEU A 346 -15.06 0.63 18.79
CA LEU A 346 -16.52 0.75 18.73
C LEU A 346 -17.08 1.55 19.92
N GLY A 347 -16.56 1.34 21.12
CA GLY A 347 -16.92 2.13 22.30
C GLY A 347 -16.54 3.61 22.16
N LYS A 348 -15.31 3.88 21.68
CA LYS A 348 -14.80 5.23 21.44
C LYS A 348 -15.55 5.97 20.34
N LEU A 349 -15.98 5.27 19.28
CA LEU A 349 -16.79 5.86 18.21
C LEU A 349 -18.13 6.40 18.73
N GLY A 350 -18.73 5.73 19.73
CA GLY A 350 -19.93 6.22 20.41
C GLY A 350 -19.72 7.53 21.20
N GLN A 351 -18.47 7.88 21.51
CA GLN A 351 -18.11 9.13 22.20
C GLN A 351 -17.82 10.24 21.19
N SER A 352 -16.95 9.97 20.20
CA SER A 352 -16.61 10.92 19.14
C SER A 352 -15.99 10.22 17.94
N VAL A 353 -16.30 10.74 16.74
CA VAL A 353 -15.68 10.30 15.49
C VAL A 353 -14.18 10.63 15.42
N TYR A 354 -13.71 11.61 16.19
CA TYR A 354 -12.29 12.00 16.20
C TYR A 354 -11.36 10.89 16.67
N HIS A 355 -11.84 9.94 17.49
CA HIS A 355 -11.05 8.76 17.83
C HIS A 355 -10.67 7.93 16.59
N VAL A 356 -11.53 7.86 15.57
CA VAL A 356 -11.19 7.21 14.29
C VAL A 356 -10.06 7.97 13.59
N GLY A 357 -10.12 9.31 13.64
CA GLY A 357 -9.07 10.18 13.13
C GLY A 357 -7.72 9.92 13.81
N LEU A 358 -7.72 9.91 15.15
CA LEU A 358 -6.52 9.76 15.97
C LEU A 358 -5.90 8.36 15.92
N GLN A 359 -6.74 7.32 15.83
CA GLN A 359 -6.32 5.92 15.99
C GLN A 359 -6.34 5.11 14.69
N GLY A 360 -6.96 5.61 13.62
CA GLY A 360 -7.18 4.87 12.38
C GLY A 360 -5.91 4.26 11.80
N ASN A 361 -4.80 5.01 11.77
CA ASN A 361 -3.52 4.49 11.27
C ASN A 361 -3.00 3.34 12.14
N ARG A 362 -3.12 3.43 13.47
CA ARG A 362 -2.68 2.38 14.39
C ARG A 362 -3.49 1.09 14.19
N ILE A 363 -4.80 1.22 13.98
CA ILE A 363 -5.71 0.09 13.72
C ILE A 363 -5.37 -0.57 12.37
N LEU A 364 -5.18 0.24 11.32
CA LEU A 364 -4.74 -0.22 10.00
C LEU A 364 -3.44 -1.02 10.11
N PHE A 365 -2.47 -0.52 10.88
CA PHE A 365 -1.16 -1.15 11.02
C PHE A 365 -1.25 -2.46 11.79
N ALA A 366 -1.99 -2.50 12.91
CA ALA A 366 -2.21 -3.71 13.68
C ALA A 366 -2.87 -4.84 12.87
N LEU A 367 -3.87 -4.50 12.05
CA LEU A 367 -4.53 -5.46 11.15
C LEU A 367 -3.57 -6.00 10.08
N ALA A 368 -2.78 -5.11 9.45
CA ALA A 368 -1.80 -5.53 8.46
C ALA A 368 -0.70 -6.42 9.08
N GLU A 369 -0.22 -6.08 10.28
CA GLU A 369 0.78 -6.88 10.99
C GLU A 369 0.27 -8.26 11.39
N LEU A 370 -0.99 -8.37 11.81
CA LEU A 370 -1.66 -9.64 12.05
C LEU A 370 -1.71 -10.49 10.77
N VAL A 371 -2.15 -9.90 9.65
CA VAL A 371 -2.24 -10.63 8.37
C VAL A 371 -0.86 -11.09 7.89
N ILE A 372 0.16 -10.24 7.97
CA ILE A 372 1.54 -10.61 7.62
C ILE A 372 2.02 -11.77 8.50
N GLY A 373 1.81 -11.70 9.82
CA GLY A 373 2.15 -12.77 10.75
C GLY A 373 1.43 -14.09 10.42
N TRP A 374 0.13 -14.01 10.09
CA TRP A 374 -0.66 -15.15 9.64
C TRP A 374 -0.09 -15.77 8.35
N ARG A 375 0.21 -14.96 7.32
CA ARG A 375 0.76 -15.47 6.05
C ARG A 375 2.16 -16.08 6.21
N LEU A 376 2.98 -15.54 7.12
CA LEU A 376 4.26 -16.14 7.50
C LEU A 376 4.07 -17.47 8.22
N ALA A 377 3.09 -17.59 9.12
CA ALA A 377 2.78 -18.84 9.82
C ALA A 377 2.30 -19.94 8.85
N VAL A 378 1.43 -19.61 7.90
CA VAL A 378 1.01 -20.53 6.82
C VAL A 378 2.22 -20.99 6.00
N SER A 379 3.12 -20.06 5.65
CA SER A 379 4.36 -20.40 4.93
C SER A 379 5.28 -21.31 5.76
N ALA A 380 5.36 -21.09 7.08
CA ALA A 380 6.15 -21.89 8.01
C ALA A 380 5.59 -23.30 8.17
N GLN A 381 4.26 -23.47 8.19
CA GLN A 381 3.61 -24.80 8.21
C GLN A 381 4.01 -25.62 6.99
N VAL A 382 3.96 -25.03 5.78
CA VAL A 382 4.41 -25.70 4.55
C VAL A 382 5.91 -26.01 4.60
N ALA A 383 6.73 -25.06 5.07
CA ALA A 383 8.17 -25.27 5.21
C ALA A 383 8.50 -26.39 6.21
N PHE A 384 7.77 -26.48 7.31
CA PHE A 384 7.93 -27.52 8.32
C PHE A 384 7.67 -28.91 7.73
N GLY A 385 6.62 -29.07 6.93
CA GLY A 385 6.32 -30.33 6.24
C GLY A 385 7.39 -30.75 5.21
N LYS A 386 8.18 -29.81 4.69
CA LYS A 386 9.17 -30.07 3.62
C LYS A 386 10.62 -30.11 4.10
N VAL A 387 10.96 -29.43 5.19
CA VAL A 387 12.36 -29.21 5.61
C VAL A 387 13.12 -30.50 5.96
N GLY A 388 12.42 -31.54 6.41
CA GLY A 388 13.03 -32.82 6.76
C GLY A 388 13.63 -33.56 5.54
N ALA A 389 12.94 -33.50 4.41
CA ALA A 389 13.36 -34.16 3.16
C ALA A 389 14.19 -33.25 2.23
N ALA A 390 14.13 -31.93 2.42
CA ALA A 390 14.84 -30.98 1.58
C ALA A 390 16.37 -31.08 1.72
N GLN A 391 17.08 -30.77 0.63
CA GLN A 391 18.55 -30.76 0.54
C GLN A 391 19.03 -29.42 -0.04
N GLY A 392 20.34 -29.14 0.09
CA GLY A 392 20.97 -27.95 -0.51
C GLY A 392 20.23 -26.64 -0.21
N ASP A 393 20.00 -25.86 -1.26
CA ASP A 393 19.36 -24.54 -1.20
C ASP A 393 17.91 -24.60 -0.74
N ASP A 394 17.15 -25.65 -1.10
CA ASP A 394 15.77 -25.84 -0.64
C ASP A 394 15.72 -25.98 0.88
N LYS A 395 16.66 -26.73 1.47
CA LYS A 395 16.76 -26.87 2.92
C LYS A 395 17.06 -25.53 3.60
N ALA A 396 17.95 -24.74 3.01
CA ALA A 396 18.28 -23.40 3.52
C ALA A 396 17.08 -22.45 3.41
N PHE A 397 16.34 -22.49 2.30
CA PHE A 397 15.12 -21.73 2.08
C PHE A 397 14.05 -22.05 3.12
N TYR A 398 13.72 -23.33 3.32
CA TYR A 398 12.70 -23.74 4.29
C TYR A 398 13.11 -23.41 5.73
N ARG A 399 14.38 -23.59 6.10
CA ARG A 399 14.90 -23.12 7.41
C ARG A 399 14.76 -21.61 7.56
N GLY A 400 15.02 -20.85 6.50
CA GLY A 400 14.81 -19.40 6.47
C GLY A 400 13.35 -19.00 6.69
N LYS A 401 12.39 -19.73 6.11
CA LYS A 401 10.95 -19.51 6.31
C LYS A 401 10.54 -19.72 7.77
N LEU A 402 10.98 -20.84 8.37
CA LEU A 402 10.74 -21.14 9.78
C LEU A 402 11.33 -20.06 10.70
N ALA A 403 12.57 -19.63 10.42
CA ALA A 403 13.24 -18.59 11.21
C ALA A 403 12.55 -17.22 11.10
N ALA A 404 12.11 -16.84 9.90
CA ALA A 404 11.41 -15.58 9.67
C ALA A 404 10.05 -15.54 10.41
N ALA A 405 9.27 -16.63 10.34
CA ALA A 405 8.01 -16.74 11.08
C ALA A 405 8.23 -16.68 12.60
N ARG A 406 9.21 -17.44 13.12
CA ARG A 406 9.57 -17.41 14.55
C ARG A 406 10.00 -16.02 15.00
N PHE A 407 10.83 -15.34 14.21
CA PHE A 407 11.30 -13.99 14.53
C PHE A 407 10.14 -13.00 14.57
N TYR A 408 9.29 -13.00 13.54
CA TYR A 408 8.13 -12.12 13.44
C TYR A 408 7.15 -12.33 14.60
N ALA A 409 6.86 -13.60 14.94
CA ALA A 409 6.02 -13.97 16.07
C ALA A 409 6.55 -13.44 17.40
N LYS A 410 7.89 -13.43 17.59
CA LYS A 410 8.50 -12.99 18.85
C LYS A 410 8.79 -11.48 18.93
N ASN A 411 8.96 -10.80 17.80
CA ASN A 411 9.51 -9.43 17.78
C ASN A 411 8.58 -8.40 17.12
N VAL A 412 7.54 -8.83 16.40
CA VAL A 412 6.60 -7.92 15.73
C VAL A 412 5.21 -8.05 16.32
N LEU A 413 4.63 -9.26 16.33
CA LEU A 413 3.26 -9.47 16.83
C LEU A 413 3.00 -8.95 18.26
N PRO A 414 3.96 -9.03 19.21
CA PRO A 414 3.74 -8.46 20.55
C PRO A 414 3.50 -6.94 20.55
N GLY A 415 3.91 -6.21 19.50
CA GLY A 415 3.64 -4.78 19.34
C GLY A 415 2.16 -4.44 19.23
N ILE A 416 1.33 -5.37 18.77
CA ILE A 416 -0.13 -5.17 18.66
C ILE A 416 -0.76 -4.97 20.05
N ALA A 417 -0.23 -5.61 21.10
CA ALA A 417 -0.68 -5.40 22.47
C ALA A 417 -0.43 -3.97 22.95
N LEU A 418 0.67 -3.33 22.53
CA LEU A 418 0.91 -1.91 22.81
C LEU A 418 -0.10 -1.03 22.08
N THR A 419 -0.35 -1.30 20.80
CA THR A 419 -1.37 -0.60 20.01
C THR A 419 -2.74 -0.68 20.67
N ARG A 420 -3.12 -1.86 21.16
CA ARG A 420 -4.37 -2.05 21.90
C ARG A 420 -4.49 -1.10 23.09
N LYS A 421 -3.47 -1.04 23.94
CA LYS A 421 -3.46 -0.13 25.10
C LYS A 421 -3.63 1.33 24.70
N LEU A 422 -2.98 1.75 23.62
CA LEU A 422 -3.09 3.13 23.11
C LEU A 422 -4.50 3.44 22.57
N VAL A 423 -5.16 2.47 21.92
CA VAL A 423 -6.55 2.65 21.44
C VAL A 423 -7.53 2.68 22.60
N GLU A 424 -7.39 1.77 23.57
CA GLU A 424 -8.20 1.74 24.79
C GLU A 424 -8.09 3.06 25.58
N ALA A 425 -6.88 3.60 25.66
CA ALA A 425 -6.58 4.85 26.35
C ALA A 425 -6.87 6.12 25.53
N SER A 426 -7.34 6.02 24.28
CA SER A 426 -7.53 7.22 23.44
C SER A 426 -8.46 8.23 24.10
N ASP A 427 -8.02 9.48 24.19
CA ASP A 427 -8.78 10.65 24.65
C ASP A 427 -8.94 11.66 23.49
N LEU A 428 -9.49 12.84 23.82
CA LEU A 428 -9.72 13.94 22.89
C LEU A 428 -8.91 15.20 23.26
N ASP A 429 -8.00 15.12 24.23
CA ASP A 429 -7.25 16.28 24.75
C ASP A 429 -6.50 17.00 23.61
N LEU A 430 -5.94 16.23 22.67
CA LEU A 430 -5.26 16.78 21.48
C LEU A 430 -6.21 17.56 20.56
N MET A 431 -7.49 17.18 20.51
CA MET A 431 -8.51 17.87 19.69
C MET A 431 -9.08 19.10 20.39
N GLU A 432 -8.92 19.21 21.71
CA GLU A 432 -9.33 20.36 22.51
C GLU A 432 -8.21 21.40 22.63
N MET A 433 -6.97 21.02 22.36
CA MET A 433 -5.83 21.93 22.31
C MET A 433 -6.03 22.96 21.18
N ASN A 434 -5.79 24.23 21.48
CA ASN A 434 -5.85 25.29 20.50
C ASN A 434 -4.67 25.23 19.53
N ASP A 435 -4.91 25.65 18.29
CA ASP A 435 -3.92 25.59 17.21
C ASP A 435 -2.67 26.43 17.54
N GLU A 436 -2.79 27.52 18.30
CA GLU A 436 -1.64 28.36 18.68
C GLU A 436 -0.67 27.68 19.67
N SER A 437 -1.02 26.52 20.23
CA SER A 437 -0.17 25.77 21.18
C SER A 437 0.68 24.68 20.51
N PHE A 438 0.59 24.49 19.20
CA PHE A 438 1.55 23.67 18.41
C PHE A 438 2.77 24.51 18.01
#